data_AF-A0A1I2KDB4-F1
#
_entry.id   AF-A0A1I2KDB4-F1
#
_cell.length_a   1.000
_cell.length_b   1.000
_cell.length_c   1.000
_cell.angle_alpha   90.00
_cell.angle_beta   90.00
_cell.angle_gamma   90.00
#
_symmetry.space_group_name_H-M   'P 1'
#
loop_
_entity.id
_entity.type
_entity.pdbx_description
1 polymer ?
#
loop_
_entity_poly.entity_id
_entity_poly.type
_entity_poly.pdbx_seq_one_letter_code
_entity_poly.pdbx_strand_id
1 'polypeptide(L)'
;MNRHIMARVGVAVTATGLALALGTGTSFAGGNYVGSFKKNGKSVATVVFEPRNSSGGPQFTDVIDSAKDGHSIRAVTYDATTGKRRNTCETSSVKDCEISPRIAKGHKVRVKVYWVKDKAATYLGTVMTDKGKLPVV
;
A
#
# COMPACT_ATOMS: atom_id res chain seq x y z
N MET A 1 9.00 22.92 57.78
CA MET A 1 9.84 21.86 57.20
C MET A 1 8.94 20.81 56.57
N ASN A 2 8.96 20.67 55.25
CA ASN A 2 9.11 19.39 54.54
C ASN A 2 9.11 19.64 53.03
N ARG A 3 10.23 19.27 52.41
CA ARG A 3 10.51 19.39 50.98
C ARG A 3 9.96 18.16 50.29
N HIS A 4 9.18 18.33 49.23
CA HIS A 4 8.91 17.24 48.27
C HIS A 4 9.41 17.64 46.88
N ILE A 5 10.67 17.23 46.66
CA ILE A 5 11.22 16.53 45.49
C ILE A 5 10.60 16.87 44.12
N MET A 6 11.40 17.55 43.30
CA MET A 6 11.30 17.62 41.85
C MET A 6 11.61 16.25 41.20
N ALA A 7 10.75 15.81 40.28
CA ALA A 7 11.08 14.90 39.18
C ALA A 7 10.16 15.24 38.00
N ARG A 8 10.60 16.12 37.08
CA ARG A 8 11.24 15.80 35.79
C ARG A 8 10.44 14.89 34.84
N VAL A 9 10.08 15.52 33.71
CA VAL A 9 10.07 15.00 32.34
C VAL A 9 8.82 14.24 31.89
N GLY A 10 8.08 14.89 31.00
CA GLY A 10 7.21 14.26 30.02
C GLY A 10 6.99 15.24 28.90
N VAL A 11 7.91 15.30 27.93
CA VAL A 11 7.72 16.03 26.68
C VAL A 11 6.51 15.43 25.99
N ALA A 12 5.37 16.09 26.08
CA ALA A 12 4.23 15.79 25.23
C ALA A 12 4.57 16.31 23.84
N VAL A 13 5.26 15.47 23.06
CA VAL A 13 5.31 15.62 21.60
C VAL A 13 3.87 15.44 21.14
N THR A 14 3.16 16.55 20.98
CA THR A 14 1.94 16.57 20.17
C THR A 14 2.37 16.23 18.77
N ALA A 15 2.37 14.93 18.48
CA ALA A 15 2.61 14.35 17.18
C ALA A 15 1.73 15.11 16.19
N THR A 16 2.40 15.87 15.34
CA THR A 16 1.88 16.55 14.17
C THR A 16 0.87 15.63 13.51
N GLY A 17 -0.38 16.10 13.42
CA GLY A 17 -1.50 15.35 12.85
C GLY A 17 -1.10 14.74 11.52
N LEU A 18 -0.87 13.43 11.54
CA LEU A 18 -0.63 12.66 10.33
C LEU A 18 -1.98 12.58 9.63
N ALA A 19 -2.19 13.51 8.70
CA ALA A 19 -3.35 13.56 7.84
C ALA A 19 -3.67 12.14 7.35
N LEU A 20 -4.88 11.70 7.64
CA LEU A 20 -5.46 10.47 7.11
C LEU A 20 -5.42 10.56 5.58
N ALA A 21 -4.37 10.02 4.98
CA ALA A 21 -4.34 9.69 3.57
C ALA A 21 -5.32 8.52 3.38
N LEU A 22 -6.61 8.85 3.28
CA LEU A 22 -7.65 7.93 2.87
C LEU A 22 -7.40 7.61 1.40
N GLY A 23 -6.50 6.66 1.13
CA GLY A 23 -6.46 5.96 -0.14
C GLY A 23 -7.76 5.17 -0.27
N THR A 24 -8.79 5.78 -0.84
CA THR A 24 -10.04 5.11 -1.21
C THR A 24 -9.77 4.27 -2.46
N GLY A 25 -9.28 3.05 -2.27
CA GLY A 25 -9.15 2.06 -3.34
C GLY A 25 -10.43 1.25 -3.44
N THR A 26 -11.36 1.66 -4.30
CA THR A 26 -12.50 0.83 -4.71
C THR A 26 -12.88 1.16 -6.15
N SER A 27 -12.55 0.28 -7.10
CA SER A 27 -13.31 0.04 -8.33
C SER A 27 -12.75 -1.21 -9.04
N PHE A 28 -13.63 -2.20 -9.22
CA PHE A 28 -13.42 -3.36 -10.10
C PHE A 28 -13.87 -2.99 -11.51
N ALA A 29 -12.93 -2.74 -12.41
CA ALA A 29 -13.20 -2.73 -13.85
C ALA A 29 -12.46 -3.93 -14.46
N GLY A 30 -13.21 -4.87 -15.04
CA GLY A 30 -12.65 -5.98 -15.83
C GLY A 30 -11.89 -7.08 -15.06
N GLY A 31 -11.89 -7.06 -13.73
CA GLY A 31 -11.20 -8.05 -12.90
C GLY A 31 -10.11 -7.45 -12.02
N ASN A 32 -9.55 -6.29 -12.38
CA ASN A 32 -8.44 -5.66 -11.65
C ASN A 32 -8.91 -4.83 -10.45
N TYR A 33 -8.04 -4.71 -9.44
CA TYR A 33 -8.24 -3.86 -8.27
C TYR A 33 -7.33 -2.64 -8.35
N VAL A 34 -7.93 -1.45 -8.42
CA VAL A 34 -7.19 -0.20 -8.63
C VAL A 34 -7.28 0.69 -7.39
N GLY A 35 -6.16 1.29 -6.99
CA GLY A 35 -6.12 2.36 -6.02
C GLY A 35 -5.28 3.54 -6.50
N SER A 36 -5.83 4.74 -6.41
CA SER A 36 -5.12 5.99 -6.68
C SER A 36 -4.84 6.71 -5.37
N PHE A 37 -3.59 7.16 -5.20
CA PHE A 37 -3.10 7.73 -3.96
C PHE A 37 -2.71 9.18 -4.19
N LYS A 38 -3.15 10.03 -3.25
CA LYS A 38 -2.85 11.46 -3.25
C LYS A 38 -1.99 11.84 -2.06
N LYS A 39 -1.11 12.80 -2.26
CA LYS A 39 -0.36 13.49 -1.21
C LYS A 39 -0.52 14.99 -1.40
N ASN A 40 -0.87 15.72 -0.33
CA ASN A 40 -1.12 17.16 -0.39
C ASN A 40 -2.10 17.57 -1.52
N GLY A 41 -3.14 16.78 -1.73
CA GLY A 41 -4.14 17.00 -2.79
C GLY A 41 -3.71 16.61 -4.21
N LYS A 42 -2.44 16.30 -4.46
CA LYS A 42 -1.91 15.90 -5.78
C LYS A 42 -1.85 14.38 -5.91
N SER A 43 -2.17 13.85 -7.09
CA SER A 43 -1.99 12.42 -7.39
C SER A 43 -0.50 12.08 -7.42
N VAL A 44 -0.09 11.08 -6.65
CA VAL A 44 1.31 10.64 -6.58
C VAL A 44 1.49 9.22 -7.07
N ALA A 45 0.48 8.37 -6.98
CA ALA A 45 0.58 7.00 -7.42
C ALA A 45 -0.75 6.43 -7.88
N THR A 46 -0.68 5.51 -8.83
CA THR A 46 -1.72 4.51 -9.08
C THR A 46 -1.11 3.13 -8.89
N VAL A 47 -1.79 2.28 -8.13
CA VAL A 47 -1.40 0.88 -7.94
C VAL A 47 -2.55 0.01 -8.40
N VAL A 48 -2.24 -0.92 -9.29
CA VAL A 48 -3.18 -1.91 -9.80
C VAL A 48 -2.73 -3.27 -9.28
N PHE A 49 -3.66 -4.03 -8.72
CA PHE A 49 -3.45 -5.46 -8.51
C PHE A 49 -4.31 -6.21 -9.52
N GLU A 50 -3.63 -7.01 -10.34
CA GLU A 50 -4.27 -7.82 -11.37
C GLU A 50 -4.43 -9.26 -10.87
N PRO A 51 -5.66 -9.68 -10.51
CA PRO A 51 -5.92 -11.10 -10.29
C PRO A 51 -5.90 -11.78 -11.66
N ARG A 52 -5.27 -12.96 -11.70
CA ARG A 52 -5.22 -13.92 -12.82
C ARG A 52 -6.02 -13.51 -14.06
N ASN A 53 -5.34 -13.41 -15.19
CA ASN A 53 -6.02 -13.54 -16.47
C ASN A 53 -6.74 -14.91 -16.55
N SER A 54 -7.82 -15.00 -17.31
CA SER A 54 -8.67 -16.19 -17.47
C SER A 54 -7.92 -17.44 -17.96
N SER A 55 -6.68 -17.29 -18.43
CA SER A 55 -5.80 -18.36 -18.93
C SER A 55 -4.81 -18.90 -17.88
N GLY A 56 -4.92 -18.51 -16.60
CA GLY A 56 -4.08 -19.04 -15.53
C GLY A 56 -2.66 -18.44 -15.44
N GLY A 57 -2.47 -17.26 -16.03
CA GLY A 57 -1.23 -16.51 -16.07
C GLY A 57 -0.75 -15.99 -14.69
N PRO A 58 0.40 -15.29 -14.69
CA PRO A 58 0.96 -14.69 -13.48
C PRO A 58 0.02 -13.66 -12.85
N GLN A 59 0.22 -13.40 -11.56
CA GLN A 59 -0.45 -12.32 -10.83
C GLN A 59 0.52 -11.14 -10.73
N PHE A 60 0.02 -9.92 -10.93
CA PHE A 60 0.87 -8.73 -10.94
C PHE A 60 0.42 -7.68 -9.94
N THR A 61 1.38 -6.86 -9.52
CA THR A 61 1.12 -5.57 -8.90
C THR A 61 1.81 -4.53 -9.75
N ASP A 62 1.01 -3.71 -10.44
CA ASP A 62 1.51 -2.66 -11.31
C ASP A 62 1.54 -1.37 -10.51
N VAL A 63 2.67 -0.70 -10.55
CA VAL A 63 2.92 0.53 -9.80
C VAL A 63 3.29 1.62 -10.78
N ILE A 64 2.50 2.69 -10.75
CA ILE A 64 2.68 3.88 -11.57
C ILE A 64 2.98 5.04 -10.63
N ASP A 65 4.24 5.47 -10.59
CA ASP A 65 4.61 6.73 -9.96
C ASP A 65 4.25 7.90 -10.89
N SER A 66 3.37 8.78 -10.41
CA SER A 66 2.89 9.95 -11.15
C SER A 66 3.52 11.26 -10.70
N ALA A 67 4.33 11.24 -9.64
CA ALA A 67 4.77 12.45 -8.96
C ALA A 67 6.03 13.09 -9.57
N LYS A 68 6.92 12.28 -10.17
CA LYS A 68 8.21 12.71 -10.79
C LYS A 68 9.03 13.66 -9.90
N ASP A 69 9.04 13.41 -8.61
CA ASP A 69 9.58 14.32 -7.58
C ASP A 69 10.82 13.75 -6.86
N GLY A 70 11.48 12.77 -7.47
CA GLY A 70 12.66 12.11 -6.93
C GLY A 70 12.36 11.11 -5.80
N HIS A 71 11.09 10.75 -5.59
CA HIS A 71 10.67 9.67 -4.72
C HIS A 71 10.42 8.39 -5.55
N SER A 72 10.19 7.28 -4.86
CA SER A 72 9.66 6.05 -5.43
C SER A 72 8.36 5.66 -4.76
N ILE A 73 7.52 4.90 -5.46
CA ILE A 73 6.37 4.24 -4.90
C ILE A 73 6.73 2.81 -4.58
N ARG A 74 6.55 2.42 -3.32
CA ARG A 74 6.67 1.03 -2.85
C ARG A 74 5.29 0.47 -2.58
N ALA A 75 4.92 -0.56 -3.33
CA ALA A 75 3.74 -1.39 -3.09
C ALA A 75 4.16 -2.73 -2.47
N VAL A 76 3.59 -3.08 -1.33
CA VAL A 76 3.83 -4.37 -0.66
C VAL A 76 2.56 -5.18 -0.65
N THR A 77 2.57 -6.28 -1.40
CA THR A 77 1.41 -7.15 -1.58
C THR A 77 1.44 -8.28 -0.55
N TYR A 78 0.31 -8.44 0.15
CA TYR A 78 0.09 -9.48 1.14
C TYR A 78 -1.07 -10.38 0.72
N ASP A 79 -0.89 -11.67 0.99
CA ASP A 79 -2.01 -12.58 1.18
C ASP A 79 -2.59 -12.28 2.56
N ALA A 80 -3.67 -11.50 2.58
CA ALA A 80 -4.28 -11.02 3.81
C ALA A 80 -4.98 -12.15 4.59
N THR A 81 -5.29 -13.28 3.94
CA THR A 81 -5.86 -14.44 4.62
C THR A 81 -4.81 -15.15 5.48
N THR A 82 -3.60 -15.34 4.95
CA THR A 82 -2.51 -16.03 5.69
C THR A 82 -1.58 -15.07 6.43
N GLY A 83 -1.72 -13.76 6.22
CA GLY A 83 -0.81 -12.74 6.75
C GLY A 83 0.57 -12.70 6.09
N LYS A 84 0.82 -13.53 5.07
CA LYS A 84 2.14 -13.64 4.44
C LYS A 84 2.35 -12.53 3.42
N ARG A 85 3.53 -11.92 3.45
CA ARG A 85 4.02 -11.04 2.37
C ARG A 85 4.28 -11.88 1.13
N ARG A 86 3.87 -11.37 -0.03
CA ARG A 86 3.95 -12.08 -1.31
C ARG A 86 4.81 -11.34 -2.33
N ASN A 87 4.84 -10.02 -2.28
CA ASN A 87 5.65 -9.23 -3.19
C ASN A 87 6.05 -7.88 -2.57
N THR A 88 7.11 -7.27 -3.08
CA THR A 88 7.46 -5.88 -2.88
C THR A 88 7.86 -5.29 -4.24
N CYS A 89 7.06 -4.36 -4.73
CA CYS A 89 7.32 -3.63 -5.95
C CYS A 89 7.71 -2.20 -5.60
N GLU A 90 8.88 -1.75 -6.03
CA GLU A 90 9.32 -0.37 -5.86
C GLU A 90 9.80 0.19 -7.19
N THR A 91 9.33 1.39 -7.52
CA THR A 91 9.68 2.09 -8.76
C THR A 91 9.48 3.59 -8.62
N SER A 92 10.26 4.38 -9.36
CA SER A 92 10.06 5.83 -9.56
C SER A 92 9.47 6.13 -10.96
N SER A 93 8.93 5.10 -11.62
CA SER A 93 8.34 5.16 -12.96
C SER A 93 7.15 4.19 -13.04
N VAL A 94 6.96 3.51 -14.18
CA VAL A 94 5.97 2.44 -14.36
C VAL A 94 6.68 1.11 -14.22
N LYS A 95 6.13 0.20 -13.42
CA LYS A 95 6.69 -1.14 -13.25
C LYS A 95 5.62 -2.18 -12.90
N ASP A 96 5.72 -3.31 -13.57
CA ASP A 96 4.89 -4.48 -13.32
C ASP A 96 5.71 -5.49 -12.52
N CYS A 97 5.19 -5.89 -11.36
CA CYS A 97 5.88 -6.82 -10.48
C CYS A 97 5.09 -8.11 -10.31
N GLU A 98 5.64 -9.20 -10.84
CA GLU A 98 5.07 -10.54 -10.68
C GLU A 98 5.04 -10.96 -9.20
N ILE A 99 3.97 -11.64 -8.80
CA ILE A 99 3.77 -12.17 -7.47
C ILE A 99 4.06 -13.67 -7.47
N SER A 100 5.16 -14.05 -6.82
CA SER A 100 5.53 -15.45 -6.60
C SER A 100 6.01 -15.68 -5.16
N PRO A 101 5.47 -16.69 -4.43
CA PRO A 101 4.43 -17.62 -4.83
C PRO A 101 3.05 -16.94 -4.97
N ARG A 102 2.24 -17.46 -5.89
CA ARG A 102 0.89 -16.96 -6.19
C ARG A 102 -0.01 -16.96 -4.95
N ILE A 103 -0.90 -15.98 -4.87
CA ILE A 103 -1.97 -15.94 -3.87
C ILE A 103 -3.06 -16.92 -4.29
N ALA A 104 -3.46 -17.79 -3.35
CA ALA A 104 -4.43 -18.84 -3.62
C ALA A 104 -5.81 -18.27 -4.00
N LYS A 105 -6.53 -19.02 -4.85
CA LYS A 105 -7.96 -18.73 -5.11
C LYS A 105 -8.69 -18.72 -3.76
N GLY A 106 -9.65 -17.84 -3.57
CA GLY A 106 -10.35 -17.78 -2.30
C GLY A 106 -9.68 -16.92 -1.22
N HIS A 107 -8.48 -16.37 -1.44
CA HIS A 107 -7.78 -15.54 -0.47
C HIS A 107 -8.04 -14.05 -0.68
N LYS A 108 -7.90 -13.26 0.38
CA LYS A 108 -7.99 -11.80 0.34
C LYS A 108 -6.62 -11.20 0.02
N VAL A 109 -6.60 -10.11 -0.73
CA VAL A 109 -5.36 -9.37 -1.03
C VAL A 109 -5.37 -8.02 -0.35
N ARG A 110 -4.20 -7.63 0.16
CA ARG A 110 -3.93 -6.31 0.71
C ARG A 110 -2.63 -5.80 0.13
N VAL A 111 -2.67 -4.69 -0.60
CA VAL A 111 -1.48 -4.02 -1.11
C VAL A 111 -1.28 -2.73 -0.33
N LYS A 112 -0.26 -2.68 0.52
CA LYS A 112 0.11 -1.45 1.24
C LYS A 112 1.00 -0.58 0.36
N VAL A 113 0.68 0.70 0.25
CA VAL A 113 1.38 1.61 -0.65
C VAL A 113 2.10 2.69 0.16
N TYR A 114 3.34 2.95 -0.21
CA TYR A 114 4.23 3.89 0.44
C TYR A 114 4.90 4.80 -0.59
N TRP A 115 5.14 6.05 -0.20
CA TRP A 115 5.97 7.02 -0.91
C TRP A 115 7.32 7.08 -0.20
N VAL A 116 8.37 6.72 -0.92
CA VAL A 116 9.69 6.44 -0.37
C VAL A 116 10.70 7.43 -0.92
N LYS A 117 11.55 7.96 -0.04
CA LYS A 117 12.74 8.71 -0.41
C LYS A 117 13.88 8.29 0.49
N ASP A 118 14.98 7.91 -0.13
CA ASP A 118 16.14 7.33 0.56
C ASP A 118 15.71 6.13 1.44
N LYS A 119 15.85 6.24 2.76
CA LYS A 119 15.47 5.20 3.73
C LYS A 119 14.11 5.46 4.41
N ALA A 120 13.45 6.58 4.10
CA ALA A 120 12.19 6.98 4.73
C ALA A 120 10.99 6.52 3.87
N ALA A 121 10.03 5.85 4.49
CA ALA A 121 8.80 5.40 3.83
C ALA A 121 7.59 6.07 4.49
N THR A 122 6.84 6.87 3.72
CA THR A 122 5.56 7.45 4.16
C THR A 122 4.42 6.57 3.67
N TYR A 123 3.57 6.08 4.56
CA TYR A 123 2.39 5.30 4.17
C TYR A 123 1.36 6.19 3.45
N LEU A 124 0.88 5.75 2.29
CA LEU A 124 -0.11 6.46 1.47
C LEU A 124 -1.52 5.88 1.60
N GLY A 125 -1.63 4.58 1.85
CA GLY A 125 -2.90 3.89 1.88
C GLY A 125 -2.78 2.43 1.47
N THR A 126 -3.92 1.80 1.23
CA THR A 126 -3.99 0.38 0.89
C THR A 126 -5.00 0.14 -0.22
N VAL A 127 -4.65 -0.73 -1.17
CA VAL A 127 -5.62 -1.38 -2.06
C VAL A 127 -6.08 -2.68 -1.39
N MET A 128 -7.39 -2.86 -1.23
CA MET A 128 -7.96 -4.08 -0.68
C MET A 128 -9.01 -4.67 -1.61
N THR A 129 -9.16 -5.99 -1.55
CA THR A 129 -10.32 -6.67 -2.12
C THR A 129 -11.51 -6.50 -1.18
N ASP A 130 -12.50 -5.71 -1.58
CA ASP A 130 -13.58 -5.14 -0.76
C ASP A 130 -14.75 -6.09 -0.47
N LYS A 131 -15.06 -7.09 -1.33
CA LYS A 131 -16.24 -7.96 -1.14
C LYS A 131 -16.02 -9.47 -1.19
N GLY A 132 -14.82 -9.93 -1.47
CA GLY A 132 -14.58 -11.36 -1.52
C GLY A 132 -13.25 -11.64 -2.15
N LYS A 133 -12.50 -12.52 -1.50
CA LYS A 133 -11.71 -13.58 -2.12
C LYS A 133 -11.46 -13.42 -3.63
N LEU A 134 -10.18 -13.44 -4.04
CA LEU A 134 -9.79 -13.45 -5.47
C LEU A 134 -10.73 -14.33 -6.31
N PRO A 135 -11.32 -13.80 -7.41
CA PRO A 135 -12.29 -14.53 -8.20
C PRO A 135 -11.74 -15.88 -8.66
N VAL A 136 -12.57 -16.90 -8.50
CA VAL A 136 -12.33 -18.25 -9.01
C VAL A 136 -12.76 -18.21 -10.47
N VAL A 137 -11.88 -17.83 -11.38
CA VAL A 137 -12.02 -18.29 -12.78
C VAL A 137 -11.75 -19.78 -12.83
#